data_AF-A0A7J9FAQ0-F1
#
_entry.id   AF-A0A7J9FAQ0-F1
#
_cell.length_a   1.000
_cell.length_b   1.000
_cell.length_c   1.000
_cell.angle_alpha   90.00
_cell.angle_beta   90.00
_cell.angle_gamma   90.00
#
_symmetry.space_group_name_H-M   'P 1'
#
loop_
_entity.id
_entity.type
_entity.pdbx_description
1 polymer ?
#
loop_
_entity_poly.entity_id
_entity_poly.type
_entity_poly.pdbx_seq_one_letter_code
_entity_poly.pdbx_strand_id
1 'polypeptide(L)'
;MNQDVTASIKEFLKSRNLKGVDVLYDPVGGNLAKETRKLLNSGAQILVIGFASGEIPVIPANIILVKNWIVHGFYWGSYRIHQPAVLEDSVRELISWMEKGLITVHISHTYSLSKVRGSHQ
;
A
#
# COMPACT_ATOMS: atom_id res chain seq x y z
N MET A 1 -18.16 1.22 -9.52
CA MET A 1 -16.76 0.94 -9.87
C MET A 1 -16.05 -0.02 -8.90
N ASN A 2 -16.37 -0.07 -7.59
CA ASN A 2 -15.61 -0.91 -6.63
C ASN A 2 -15.90 -2.43 -6.61
N GLN A 3 -17.05 -2.90 -7.09
CA GLN A 3 -17.37 -4.35 -7.07
C GLN A 3 -16.47 -5.16 -8.03
N ASP A 4 -15.94 -4.50 -9.06
CA ASP A 4 -15.16 -5.11 -10.13
C ASP A 4 -13.77 -5.57 -9.65
N VAL A 5 -13.07 -4.72 -8.89
CA VAL A 5 -11.72 -5.02 -8.39
C VAL A 5 -11.71 -6.21 -7.43
N THR A 6 -12.68 -6.29 -6.51
CA THR A 6 -12.73 -7.40 -5.53
C THR A 6 -13.04 -8.73 -6.22
N ALA A 7 -13.87 -8.74 -7.27
CA ALA A 7 -14.13 -9.93 -8.06
C ALA A 7 -12.87 -10.38 -8.81
N SER A 8 -12.17 -9.45 -9.46
CA SER A 8 -10.90 -9.71 -10.15
C SER A 8 -9.84 -10.31 -9.21
N ILE A 9 -9.69 -9.78 -7.99
CA ILE A 9 -8.74 -10.33 -7.01
C ILE A 9 -9.15 -11.76 -6.60
N LYS A 10 -10.44 -12.03 -6.39
CA LYS A 10 -10.90 -13.40 -6.06
C LYS A 10 -10.59 -14.40 -7.18
N GLU A 11 -10.80 -14.00 -8.43
CA GLU A 11 -10.46 -14.82 -9.60
C GLU A 11 -8.95 -15.07 -9.68
N PHE A 12 -8.14 -14.04 -9.45
CA PHE A 12 -6.69 -14.17 -9.38
C PHE A 12 -6.26 -15.14 -8.29
N LEU A 13 -6.76 -14.97 -7.06
CA LEU A 13 -6.45 -15.87 -5.93
C LEU A 13 -6.82 -17.31 -6.27
N LYS A 14 -8.01 -17.54 -6.85
CA LYS A 14 -8.45 -18.86 -7.28
C LYS A 14 -7.53 -19.46 -8.36
N SER A 15 -7.15 -18.68 -9.36
CA SER A 15 -6.24 -19.13 -10.44
C SER A 15 -4.86 -19.55 -9.94
N ARG A 16 -4.45 -19.01 -8.78
CA ARG A 16 -3.18 -19.32 -8.11
C ARG A 16 -3.33 -20.33 -6.98
N ASN A 17 -4.52 -20.90 -6.77
CA ASN A 17 -4.86 -21.78 -5.65
C ASN A 17 -4.53 -21.14 -4.27
N LEU A 18 -4.67 -19.82 -4.18
CA LEU A 18 -4.49 -19.05 -2.95
C LEU A 18 -5.83 -18.87 -2.25
N LYS A 19 -5.82 -18.96 -0.91
CA LYS A 19 -7.04 -18.85 -0.09
C LYS A 19 -7.42 -17.40 0.25
N GLY A 20 -6.45 -16.48 0.17
CA GLY A 20 -6.59 -15.09 0.57
C GLY A 20 -5.26 -14.35 0.49
N VAL A 21 -5.25 -13.15 1.04
CA VAL A 21 -4.10 -12.24 1.04
C VAL A 21 -3.46 -12.18 2.42
N ASP A 22 -2.13 -12.35 2.48
CA ASP A 22 -1.38 -12.30 3.73
C ASP A 22 -0.90 -10.89 4.11
N VAL A 23 -0.71 -10.01 3.12
CA VAL A 23 -0.27 -8.62 3.35
C VAL A 23 -1.08 -7.66 2.48
N LEU A 24 -1.68 -6.65 3.10
CA LEU A 24 -2.38 -5.56 2.44
C LEU A 24 -1.58 -4.26 2.54
N TYR A 25 -1.12 -3.75 1.40
CA TYR A 25 -0.50 -2.42 1.28
C TYR A 25 -1.58 -1.41 0.85
N ASP A 26 -1.98 -0.49 1.72
CA ASP A 26 -3.10 0.41 1.48
C ASP A 26 -2.71 1.91 1.56
N PRO A 27 -2.49 2.57 0.40
CA PRO A 27 -2.31 4.00 0.31
C PRO A 27 -3.62 4.77 0.05
N VAL A 28 -4.75 4.08 -0.13
CA VAL A 28 -6.00 4.67 -0.62
C VAL A 28 -7.03 4.83 0.48
N GLY A 29 -7.28 3.78 1.27
CA GLY A 29 -8.33 3.78 2.30
C GLY A 29 -9.75 3.63 1.75
N GLY A 30 -10.71 4.18 2.51
CA GLY A 30 -12.14 4.21 2.18
C GLY A 30 -12.81 2.86 1.90
N ASN A 31 -13.83 2.89 1.04
CA ASN A 31 -14.62 1.71 0.68
C ASN A 31 -13.81 0.58 0.01
N LEU A 32 -12.79 0.92 -0.79
CA LEU A 32 -11.95 -0.10 -1.44
C LEU A 32 -11.17 -0.91 -0.39
N ALA A 33 -10.58 -0.24 0.59
CA ALA A 33 -9.91 -0.90 1.72
C ALA A 33 -10.87 -1.76 2.55
N LYS A 34 -12.12 -1.33 2.71
CA LYS A 34 -13.15 -2.09 3.42
C LYS A 34 -13.51 -3.39 2.70
N GLU A 35 -13.67 -3.35 1.39
CA GLU A 35 -14.05 -4.51 0.59
C GLU A 35 -12.89 -5.50 0.43
N THR A 36 -11.69 -5.01 0.13
CA THR A 36 -10.48 -5.84 -0.01
C THR A 36 -10.08 -6.56 1.28
N ARG A 37 -10.35 -5.97 2.46
CA ARG A 37 -10.12 -6.62 3.76
C ARG A 37 -10.87 -7.95 3.95
N LYS A 38 -11.97 -8.16 3.22
CA LYS A 38 -12.72 -9.43 3.24
C LYS A 38 -11.94 -10.59 2.62
N LEU A 39 -10.87 -10.28 1.88
CA LEU A 39 -10.01 -11.25 1.20
C LEU A 39 -8.77 -11.64 2.01
N LEU A 40 -8.55 -11.02 3.18
CA LEU A 40 -7.35 -11.29 3.97
C LEU A 40 -7.46 -12.63 4.72
N ASN A 41 -6.33 -13.32 4.80
CA ASN A 41 -6.19 -14.52 5.63
C ASN A 41 -6.22 -14.16 7.13
N SER A 42 -6.42 -15.17 7.98
CA SER A 42 -6.09 -15.03 9.40
C SER A 42 -4.58 -14.87 9.53
N GLY A 43 -4.10 -14.03 10.46
CA GLY A 43 -2.68 -13.73 10.59
C GLY A 43 -2.16 -12.64 9.65
N ALA A 44 -3.02 -12.08 8.79
CA ALA A 44 -2.60 -11.10 7.80
C ALA A 44 -2.09 -9.78 8.41
N GLN A 45 -1.20 -9.12 7.68
CA GLN A 45 -0.66 -7.80 8.01
C GLN A 45 -1.29 -6.72 7.12
N ILE A 46 -1.64 -5.58 7.72
CA ILE A 46 -2.20 -4.43 7.03
C ILE A 46 -1.24 -3.26 7.22
N LEU A 47 -0.68 -2.75 6.13
CA LEU A 47 0.15 -1.55 6.11
C LEU A 47 -0.69 -0.36 5.65
N VAL A 48 -1.01 0.54 6.58
CA VAL A 48 -1.78 1.77 6.33
C VAL A 48 -0.81 2.91 6.06
N ILE A 49 -0.90 3.50 4.87
CA ILE A 49 0.14 4.42 4.34
C ILE A 49 -0.45 5.78 4.00
N GLY A 50 -1.68 5.80 3.51
CA GLY A 50 -2.32 7.01 3.04
C GLY A 50 -3.82 6.86 2.89
N PHE A 51 -4.47 7.99 2.65
CA PHE A 51 -5.92 8.12 2.55
C PHE A 51 -6.28 8.84 1.25
N ALA A 52 -5.76 8.35 0.11
CA ALA A 52 -5.98 9.01 -1.18
C ALA A 52 -7.46 9.12 -1.57
N SER A 53 -8.34 8.28 -0.99
CA SER A 53 -9.79 8.41 -1.16
C SER A 53 -10.40 9.60 -0.41
N GLY A 54 -9.66 10.25 0.50
CA GLY A 54 -10.16 11.24 1.44
C GLY A 54 -10.89 10.66 2.66
N GLU A 55 -11.05 9.33 2.72
CA GLU A 55 -11.73 8.64 3.83
C GLU A 55 -10.74 7.89 4.72
N ILE A 56 -10.78 8.17 6.02
CA ILE A 56 -9.95 7.47 7.00
C ILE A 56 -10.48 6.04 7.20
N PRO A 57 -9.65 4.99 7.01
CA PRO A 57 -10.07 3.62 7.14
C PRO A 57 -10.36 3.26 8.60
N VAL A 58 -11.57 2.77 8.86
CA VAL A 58 -11.93 2.19 10.16
C VAL A 58 -11.66 0.69 10.13
N ILE A 59 -10.74 0.23 10.99
CA ILE A 59 -10.44 -1.19 11.21
C ILE A 59 -10.96 -1.60 12.59
N PRO A 60 -12.08 -2.34 12.67
CA PRO A 60 -12.66 -2.70 13.96
C PRO A 60 -11.74 -3.64 14.75
N ALA A 61 -11.41 -3.27 16.00
CA ALA A 61 -10.51 -4.03 16.85
C ALA A 61 -10.98 -5.47 17.13
N ASN A 62 -12.30 -5.70 17.21
CA ASN A 62 -12.86 -7.05 17.35
C ASN A 62 -12.53 -7.95 16.14
N ILE A 63 -12.47 -7.39 14.93
CA ILE A 63 -12.08 -8.14 13.74
C ILE A 63 -10.58 -8.42 13.76
N ILE A 64 -9.76 -7.45 14.15
CA ILE A 64 -8.31 -7.63 14.33
C ILE A 64 -8.04 -8.80 15.29
N LEU A 65 -8.74 -8.81 16.44
CA LEU A 65 -8.63 -9.87 17.44
C LEU A 65 -9.01 -11.24 16.87
N VAL A 66 -10.20 -11.39 16.30
CA VAL A 66 -10.70 -12.70 15.82
C VAL A 66 -9.89 -13.23 14.64
N LYS A 67 -9.39 -12.34 13.78
CA LYS A 67 -8.60 -12.71 12.61
C LYS A 67 -7.10 -12.81 12.91
N ASN A 68 -6.64 -12.44 14.11
CA ASN A 68 -5.23 -12.32 14.46
C ASN A 68 -4.46 -11.42 13.47
N TRP A 69 -5.03 -10.28 13.10
CA TRP A 69 -4.36 -9.35 12.19
C TRP A 69 -3.34 -8.46 12.91
N ILE A 70 -2.33 -8.01 12.16
CA ILE A 70 -1.41 -6.96 12.60
C ILE A 70 -1.65 -5.72 11.74
N VAL A 71 -1.78 -4.55 12.37
CA VAL A 71 -1.98 -3.28 11.67
C VAL A 71 -0.78 -2.38 11.91
N HIS A 72 -0.07 -2.02 10.84
CA HIS A 72 1.09 -1.15 10.84
C HIS A 72 0.71 0.20 10.23
N GLY A 73 0.93 1.29 10.97
CA GLY A 73 0.91 2.63 10.41
C GLY A 73 2.29 2.97 9.85
N PHE A 74 2.37 3.40 8.60
CA PHE A 74 3.61 3.84 7.97
C PHE A 74 3.49 5.29 7.50
N TYR A 75 4.05 6.20 8.31
CA TYR A 75 4.12 7.62 7.97
C TYR A 75 5.57 8.07 7.85
N TRP A 76 6.04 8.12 6.61
CA TRP A 76 7.42 8.48 6.26
C TRP A 76 7.83 9.87 6.80
N GLY A 77 6.91 10.85 6.81
CA GLY A 77 7.20 12.19 7.32
C GLY A 77 7.64 12.22 8.79
N SER A 78 7.12 11.30 9.62
CA SER A 78 7.53 11.17 11.02
C SER A 78 8.92 10.54 11.17
N TYR A 79 9.28 9.55 10.34
CA TYR A 79 10.62 8.96 10.36
C TYR A 79 11.71 9.99 10.09
N ARG A 80 11.48 10.94 9.17
CA ARG A 80 12.43 12.05 8.92
C ARG A 80 12.75 12.87 10.16
N ILE A 81 11.82 12.96 11.12
CA ILE A 81 11.95 13.77 12.32
C ILE A 81 12.49 12.95 13.49
N HIS A 82 11.92 11.76 13.72
CA HIS A 82 12.17 10.98 14.94
C HIS A 82 13.18 9.85 14.77
N GLN A 83 13.35 9.33 13.56
CA GLN A 83 14.22 8.19 13.27
C GLN A 83 14.91 8.37 11.89
N PRO A 84 15.67 9.45 11.69
CA PRO A 84 16.23 9.80 10.38
C PRO A 84 17.17 8.71 9.83
N ALA A 85 17.95 8.04 10.70
CA ALA A 85 18.86 6.97 10.29
C ALA A 85 18.11 5.79 9.62
N VAL A 86 16.98 5.36 10.18
CA VAL A 86 16.14 4.29 9.59
C VAL A 86 15.74 4.65 8.17
N LEU A 87 15.38 5.90 7.96
CA LEU A 87 15.03 6.37 6.63
C LEU A 87 16.25 6.41 5.69
N GLU A 88 17.34 7.03 6.13
CA GLU A 88 18.54 7.16 5.31
C GLU A 88 19.05 5.79 4.85
N ASP A 89 19.04 4.80 5.75
CA ASP A 89 19.42 3.42 5.45
C ASP A 89 18.45 2.78 4.44
N SER A 90 17.15 2.99 4.59
CA SER A 90 16.13 2.49 3.65
C SER A 90 16.32 3.08 2.24
N VAL A 91 16.62 4.38 2.13
CA VAL A 91 16.87 5.04 0.84
C VAL A 91 18.18 4.55 0.22
N ARG A 92 19.23 4.37 1.04
CA ARG A 92 20.51 3.84 0.58
C ARG A 92 20.37 2.42 0.03
N GLU A 93 19.59 1.58 0.69
CA GLU A 93 19.30 0.22 0.22
C GLU A 93 18.55 0.25 -1.12
N LEU A 94 17.52 1.10 -1.25
CA LEU A 94 16.77 1.26 -2.49
C LEU A 94 17.66 1.68 -3.67
N ILE A 95 18.60 2.61 -3.43
CA ILE A 95 19.59 3.02 -4.45
C ILE A 95 20.51 1.84 -4.80
N SER A 96 20.99 1.09 -3.81
CA SER A 96 21.82 -0.11 -4.05
C SER A 96 21.09 -1.16 -4.90
N TRP A 97 19.79 -1.35 -4.68
CA TRP A 97 18.98 -2.24 -5.52
C TRP A 97 18.84 -1.72 -6.95
N MET A 98 18.74 -0.41 -7.14
CA MET A 98 18.71 0.20 -8.47
C MET A 98 20.05 0.03 -9.21
N GLU A 99 21.18 0.26 -8.53
CA GLU A 99 22.52 0.05 -9.10
C GLU A 99 22.75 -1.42 -9.52
N LYS A 100 22.16 -2.36 -8.77
CA LYS A 100 22.20 -3.80 -9.08
C LYS A 100 21.19 -4.23 -10.14
N GLY A 101 20.33 -3.33 -10.62
CA GLY A 101 19.26 -3.64 -11.57
C GLY A 101 18.12 -4.49 -10.99
N LEU A 102 17.99 -4.58 -9.66
CA LEU A 102 16.90 -5.31 -8.99
C LEU A 102 15.60 -4.52 -9.00
N ILE A 103 15.68 -3.19 -9.11
CA ILE A 103 14.53 -2.29 -9.22
C ILE A 103 14.75 -1.33 -10.38
N THR A 104 13.71 -1.15 -11.18
CA THR A 104 13.69 -0.18 -12.28
C THR A 104 12.61 0.87 -12.00
N VAL A 105 12.95 2.15 -12.12
CA VAL A 105 11.96 3.23 -12.01
C VAL A 105 11.27 3.41 -13.35
N HIS A 106 9.96 3.25 -13.37
CA HIS A 106 9.15 3.57 -14.52
C HIS A 106 8.85 5.08 -14.55
N ILE A 107 9.42 5.80 -15.52
CA ILE A 107 9.08 7.20 -15.78
C ILE A 107 7.91 7.21 -16.76
N SER A 108 6.71 7.53 -16.28
CA SER A 108 5.52 7.57 -17.13
C SER A 108 5.53 8.77 -18.08
N HIS A 109 5.88 9.96 -17.56
CA HIS A 109 5.90 11.22 -18.31
C HIS A 109 7.01 12.13 -17.81
N THR A 110 7.55 12.96 -18.72
CA THR A 110 8.51 14.02 -18.40
C THR A 110 7.94 15.36 -18.86
N TYR A 111 7.90 16.33 -17.97
CA TYR A 111 7.42 17.68 -18.26
C TYR A 111 8.53 18.69 -18.02
N SER A 112 8.61 19.74 -18.84
CA SER A 112 9.48 20.88 -18.55
C SER A 112 8.95 21.61 -17.30
N LEU A 113 9.85 22.24 -16.54
CA LEU A 113 9.48 22.95 -15.31
C LEU A 113 8.36 23.99 -15.52
N SER A 114 8.35 24.66 -16.69
CA SER A 114 7.32 25.62 -17.10
C SER A 114 5.91 25.01 -17.26
N LYS A 115 5.78 23.68 -17.42
CA LYS A 115 4.52 22.97 -17.69
C LYS A 115 3.94 22.24 -16.47
N VAL A 116 4.61 22.30 -15.31
CA VAL A 116 4.20 21.58 -14.08
C VAL A 116 2.80 21.97 -13.60
N ARG A 117 2.39 23.24 -13.79
CA ARG A 117 1.07 23.72 -13.36
C ARG A 117 -0.12 23.01 -14.05
N GLY A 118 0.10 22.30 -15.16
CA GLY A 118 -0.94 21.56 -15.89
C GLY A 118 -0.86 20.03 -15.80
N SER A 119 0.10 19.46 -15.07
CA SER A 119 0.35 18.00 -15.08
C SER A 119 -0.46 17.20 -14.05
N HIS A 120 -1.40 17.84 -13.33
CA HIS A 120 -2.23 17.20 -12.30
C HIS A 120 -3.66 16.88 -12.78
N GLN A 121 -3.91 16.91 -14.10
CA GLN A 121 -5.19 16.49 -14.69
C GLN A 121 -5.12 15.06 -15.20
#